data_AF-U2JGI6-F1
#
_entry.id   AF-U2JGI6-F1
#
_cell.length_a   1.000
_cell.length_b   1.000
_cell.length_c   1.000
_cell.angle_alpha   90.00
_cell.angle_beta   90.00
_cell.angle_gamma   90.00
#
_symmetry.space_group_name_H-M   'P 1'
#
loop_
_entity.id
_entity.type
_entity.pdbx_description
1 polymer ?
#
loop_
_entity_poly.entity_id
_entity_poly.type
_entity_poly.pdbx_seq_one_letter_code
_entity_poly.pdbx_strand_id
1 'polypeptide(L)'
;MNDIFRDFLNVFSDEEKKYIEEAIFHNINKFLDLSNHEFLTLESGRQIIVEKNVYASEVSQIVFKTNIQEAIKVLEYNHFANKGNIERKREILKSLADYLEPLRSEINASEELKEVLKVNNKKIISVEKLFEMYNQFGLRHNNTEQYHLGMSEAEIEQWYDDIYTATLFVILSLNEAQILSRLNKLKSNS
;
A
#
# COMPACT_ATOMS: atom_id res chain seq x y z
N MET A 1 -16.81 20.06 -17.57
CA MET A 1 -16.02 21.20 -17.06
C MET A 1 -17.02 22.33 -16.81
N ASN A 2 -17.24 22.72 -15.55
CA ASN A 2 -18.29 23.67 -15.13
C ASN A 2 -18.15 25.03 -15.84
N ASP A 3 -19.26 25.70 -16.13
CA ASP A 3 -19.35 26.95 -16.91
C ASP A 3 -18.39 28.07 -16.45
N ILE A 4 -18.05 28.12 -15.17
CA ILE A 4 -17.09 29.07 -14.60
C ILE A 4 -15.70 28.96 -15.23
N PHE A 5 -15.24 27.75 -15.56
CA PHE A 5 -13.94 27.55 -16.20
C PHE A 5 -13.96 27.95 -17.68
N ARG A 6 -15.11 27.83 -18.36
CA ARG A 6 -15.23 28.22 -19.78
C ARG A 6 -15.14 29.73 -19.96
N ASP A 7 -15.83 30.49 -19.10
CA ASP A 7 -15.80 31.95 -19.16
C ASP A 7 -14.41 32.52 -18.81
N PHE A 8 -13.72 31.91 -17.85
CA PHE A 8 -12.33 32.26 -17.52
C PHE A 8 -11.36 31.97 -18.67
N LEU A 9 -11.53 30.86 -19.39
CA LEU A 9 -10.62 30.49 -20.47
C LEU A 9 -10.80 31.34 -21.74
N ASN A 10 -11.98 31.95 -21.95
CA ASN A 10 -12.30 32.72 -23.16
C ASN A 10 -11.49 34.01 -23.34
N VAL A 11 -10.81 34.51 -22.31
CA VAL A 11 -9.92 35.69 -22.43
C VAL A 11 -8.51 35.35 -22.91
N PHE A 12 -8.19 34.06 -23.03
CA PHE A 12 -6.88 33.57 -23.47
C PHE A 12 -6.91 33.12 -24.93
N SER A 13 -5.77 33.21 -25.63
CA SER A 13 -5.59 32.60 -26.94
C SER A 13 -5.66 31.06 -26.86
N ASP A 14 -5.87 30.38 -27.98
CA ASP A 14 -5.97 28.92 -27.98
C ASP A 14 -4.66 28.23 -27.55
N GLU A 15 -3.52 28.86 -27.82
CA GLU A 15 -2.21 28.39 -27.35
C GLU A 15 -2.06 28.54 -25.83
N GLU A 16 -2.48 29.69 -25.28
CA GLU A 16 -2.48 29.93 -23.83
C GLU A 16 -3.48 29.02 -23.10
N LYS A 17 -4.68 28.80 -23.65
CA LYS A 17 -5.66 27.85 -23.11
C LYS A 17 -5.06 26.45 -23.02
N LYS A 18 -4.43 25.99 -24.10
CA LYS A 18 -3.78 24.67 -24.14
C LYS A 18 -2.68 24.57 -23.08
N TYR A 19 -1.82 25.59 -22.96
CA TYR A 19 -0.78 25.63 -21.93
C TYR A 19 -1.37 25.59 -20.51
N ILE A 20 -2.41 26.39 -20.23
CA ILE A 20 -3.09 26.43 -18.94
C ILE A 20 -3.73 25.08 -18.61
N GLU A 21 -4.41 24.46 -19.57
CA GLU A 21 -4.99 23.12 -19.41
C GLU A 21 -3.91 22.08 -19.10
N GLU A 22 -2.81 22.05 -19.88
CA GLU A 22 -1.69 21.14 -19.65
C GLU A 22 -1.07 21.33 -18.26
N ALA A 23 -0.86 22.57 -17.82
CA ALA A 23 -0.32 22.88 -16.50
C ALA A 23 -1.26 22.43 -15.36
N ILE A 24 -2.56 22.66 -15.51
CA ILE A 24 -3.58 22.22 -14.53
C ILE A 24 -3.59 20.70 -14.45
N PHE A 25 -3.71 20.00 -15.57
CA PHE A 25 -3.74 18.54 -15.60
C PHE A 25 -2.44 17.92 -15.08
N HIS A 26 -1.28 18.52 -15.39
CA HIS A 26 0.00 18.10 -14.83
C HIS A 26 -0.01 18.17 -13.29
N ASN A 27 -0.46 19.29 -12.72
CA ASN A 27 -0.54 19.46 -11.28
C ASN A 27 -1.54 18.52 -10.62
N ILE A 28 -2.71 18.31 -11.24
CA ILE A 28 -3.70 17.36 -10.75
C ILE A 28 -3.13 15.95 -10.76
N ASN A 29 -2.54 15.50 -11.87
CA ASN A 29 -1.92 14.18 -11.96
C ASN A 29 -0.86 13.97 -10.88
N LYS A 30 -0.02 14.96 -10.63
CA LYS A 30 0.97 14.91 -9.54
C LYS A 30 0.32 14.76 -8.17
N PHE A 31 -0.79 15.44 -7.90
CA PHE A 31 -1.52 15.30 -6.64
C PHE A 31 -2.20 13.92 -6.50
N LEU A 32 -2.79 13.42 -7.59
CA LEU A 32 -3.39 12.09 -7.65
C LEU A 32 -2.33 11.02 -7.37
N ASP A 33 -1.17 11.14 -8.00
CA ASP A 33 -0.02 10.26 -7.78
C ASP A 33 0.40 10.20 -6.30
N LEU A 34 0.54 11.38 -5.65
CA LEU A 34 0.89 11.49 -4.23
C LEU A 34 -0.16 10.89 -3.30
N SER A 35 -1.41 10.80 -3.74
CA SER A 35 -2.53 10.29 -2.94
C SER A 35 -2.94 8.87 -3.31
N ASN A 36 -2.17 8.13 -4.12
CA ASN A 36 -2.51 6.79 -4.62
C ASN A 36 -3.80 6.76 -5.46
N HIS A 37 -4.05 7.81 -6.24
CA HIS A 37 -5.20 7.93 -7.14
C HIS A 37 -4.77 8.16 -8.59
N GLU A 38 -5.67 7.89 -9.53
CA GLU A 38 -5.48 8.16 -10.96
C GLU A 38 -6.80 8.51 -11.65
N PHE A 39 -6.70 9.07 -12.85
CA PHE A 39 -7.85 9.25 -13.73
C PHE A 39 -8.19 7.96 -14.48
N LEU A 40 -9.45 7.56 -14.43
CA LEU A 40 -10.02 6.53 -15.28
C LEU A 40 -11.00 7.18 -16.28
N THR A 41 -10.75 6.98 -17.58
CA THR A 41 -11.69 7.39 -18.63
C THR A 41 -12.65 6.24 -18.92
N LEU A 42 -13.93 6.47 -18.66
CA LEU A 42 -15.01 5.52 -18.97
C LEU A 42 -15.28 5.49 -20.48
N GLU A 43 -15.94 4.43 -20.96
CA GLU A 43 -16.36 4.32 -22.38
C GLU A 43 -17.20 5.52 -22.86
N SER A 44 -17.95 6.13 -21.94
CA SER A 44 -18.73 7.36 -22.20
C SER A 44 -17.89 8.63 -22.44
N GLY A 45 -16.57 8.56 -22.32
CA GLY A 45 -15.66 9.71 -22.35
C GLY A 45 -15.61 10.51 -21.04
N ARG A 46 -16.42 10.15 -20.04
CA ARG A 46 -16.37 10.76 -18.71
C ARG A 46 -15.13 10.27 -17.95
N GLN A 47 -14.43 11.20 -17.31
CA GLN A 47 -13.32 10.88 -16.40
C GLN A 47 -13.80 10.81 -14.95
N ILE A 48 -13.32 9.82 -14.21
CA ILE A 48 -13.47 9.70 -12.76
C ILE A 48 -12.10 9.56 -12.12
N ILE A 49 -12.00 9.85 -10.83
CA ILE A 49 -10.78 9.60 -10.04
C ILE A 49 -11.00 8.30 -9.27
N VAL A 50 -10.05 7.37 -9.38
CA VAL A 50 -10.06 6.06 -8.69
C VAL A 50 -8.77 5.85 -7.94
N GLU A 51 -8.77 4.95 -6.96
CA GLU A 51 -7.56 4.53 -6.27
C GLU A 51 -6.72 3.61 -7.16
N LYS A 52 -5.41 3.84 -7.24
CA LYS A 52 -4.47 3.01 -8.00
C LYS A 52 -4.32 1.62 -7.37
N ASN A 53 -4.29 1.57 -6.03
CA ASN A 53 -4.19 0.34 -5.27
C ASN A 53 -5.09 0.44 -4.05
N VAL A 54 -6.28 -0.18 -4.14
CA VAL A 54 -7.29 -0.13 -3.09
C VAL A 54 -6.78 -0.69 -1.77
N TYR A 55 -5.99 -1.77 -1.81
CA TYR A 55 -5.41 -2.38 -0.61
C TYR A 55 -4.45 -1.44 0.11
N ALA A 56 -3.65 -0.66 -0.62
CA ALA A 56 -2.74 0.31 -0.02
C ALA A 56 -3.52 1.44 0.68
N SER A 57 -4.63 1.90 0.09
CA SER A 57 -5.50 2.91 0.72
C SER A 57 -6.14 2.37 2.00
N GLU A 58 -6.71 1.17 1.96
CA GLU A 58 -7.33 0.53 3.14
C GLU A 58 -6.31 0.29 4.25
N VAL A 59 -5.14 -0.26 3.91
CA VAL A 59 -4.05 -0.49 4.88
C VAL A 59 -3.56 0.83 5.46
N SER A 60 -3.39 1.87 4.63
CA SER A 60 -3.00 3.20 5.13
C SER A 60 -4.01 3.72 6.15
N GLN A 61 -5.32 3.58 5.89
CA GLN A 61 -6.36 3.99 6.85
C GLN A 61 -6.36 3.16 8.14
N ILE A 62 -6.06 1.85 8.06
CA ILE A 62 -5.91 0.99 9.24
C ILE A 62 -4.73 1.45 10.08
N VAL A 63 -3.56 1.60 9.46
CA VAL A 63 -2.30 2.00 10.11
C VAL A 63 -2.39 3.43 10.64
N PHE A 64 -3.12 4.33 9.98
CA PHE A 64 -3.29 5.72 10.40
C PHE A 64 -3.87 5.84 11.83
N LYS A 65 -4.69 4.87 12.24
CA LYS A 65 -5.29 4.84 13.58
C LYS A 65 -4.26 4.69 14.69
N THR A 66 -3.09 4.12 14.40
CA THR A 66 -2.04 3.80 15.39
C THR A 66 -0.73 4.53 15.09
N ASN A 67 -0.40 4.76 13.81
CA ASN A 67 0.84 5.40 13.38
C ASN A 67 0.68 6.12 12.03
N ILE A 68 0.56 7.45 12.08
CA ILE A 68 0.44 8.30 10.88
C ILE A 68 1.65 8.22 9.94
N GLN A 69 2.86 8.06 10.47
CA GLN A 69 4.08 8.05 9.66
C GLN A 69 4.17 6.77 8.82
N GLU A 70 3.83 5.62 9.40
CA GLU A 70 3.78 4.36 8.67
C GLU A 70 2.63 4.32 7.67
N ALA A 71 1.49 4.94 7.99
CA ALA A 71 0.38 5.08 7.06
C ALA A 71 0.76 5.85 5.79
N ILE A 72 1.58 6.90 5.91
CA ILE A 72 2.11 7.64 4.77
C ILE A 72 3.05 6.77 3.95
N LYS A 73 3.93 6.00 4.60
CA LYS A 73 4.88 5.10 3.92
C LYS A 73 4.19 4.00 3.10
N VAL A 74 3.05 3.51 3.56
CA VAL A 74 2.19 2.58 2.79
C VAL A 74 1.80 3.22 1.45
N LEU A 75 1.28 4.45 1.46
CA LEU A 75 0.92 5.15 0.21
C LEU A 75 2.14 5.48 -0.64
N GLU A 76 3.25 5.86 0.02
CA GLU A 76 4.49 6.24 -0.64
C GLU A 76 5.12 5.08 -1.41
N TYR A 77 5.01 3.82 -0.94
CA TYR A 77 5.60 2.68 -1.62
C TYR A 77 5.15 2.57 -3.09
N ASN A 78 3.85 2.77 -3.35
CA ASN A 78 3.25 2.69 -4.67
C ASN A 78 3.39 3.99 -5.49
N HIS A 79 4.07 5.01 -4.96
CA HIS A 79 4.26 6.27 -5.68
C HIS A 79 5.11 6.05 -6.93
N PHE A 80 4.69 6.61 -8.08
CA PHE A 80 5.37 6.35 -9.37
C PHE A 80 6.85 6.74 -9.36
N ALA A 81 7.24 7.76 -8.58
CA ALA A 81 8.64 8.19 -8.48
C ALA A 81 9.54 7.17 -7.76
N ASN A 82 8.94 6.15 -7.12
CA ASN A 82 9.67 5.06 -6.49
C ASN A 82 9.86 3.84 -7.41
N LYS A 83 9.33 3.87 -8.63
CA LYS A 83 9.62 2.84 -9.64
C LYS A 83 11.10 2.88 -10.00
N GLY A 84 11.81 1.76 -9.84
CA GLY A 84 13.26 1.67 -9.99
C GLY A 84 14.06 2.28 -8.83
N ASN A 85 13.41 2.85 -7.80
CA ASN A 85 14.09 3.38 -6.62
C ASN A 85 14.15 2.33 -5.51
N ILE A 86 15.02 1.35 -5.70
CA ILE A 86 15.18 0.18 -4.81
C ILE A 86 15.54 0.60 -3.39
N GLU A 87 16.42 1.59 -3.24
CA GLU A 87 16.84 2.09 -1.93
C GLU A 87 15.65 2.67 -1.15
N ARG A 88 14.79 3.48 -1.78
CA ARG A 88 13.60 4.03 -1.12
C ARG A 88 12.58 2.96 -0.77
N LYS A 89 12.34 2.01 -1.69
CA LYS A 89 11.49 0.83 -1.42
C LYS A 89 12.00 0.03 -0.23
N ARG A 90 13.32 -0.18 -0.13
CA ARG A 90 13.97 -0.86 1.00
C ARG A 90 13.74 -0.14 2.33
N GLU A 91 13.93 1.18 2.35
CA GLU A 91 13.71 2.00 3.56
C GLU A 91 12.25 1.90 4.05
N ILE A 92 11.29 1.99 3.13
CA ILE A 92 9.87 1.85 3.45
C ILE A 92 9.59 0.45 4.01
N LEU A 93 10.05 -0.60 3.33
CA LEU A 93 9.83 -1.98 3.77
C LEU A 93 10.46 -2.28 5.13
N LYS A 94 11.68 -1.78 5.39
CA LYS A 94 12.32 -1.88 6.69
C LYS A 94 11.47 -1.25 7.79
N SER A 95 10.95 -0.05 7.52
CA SER A 95 10.07 0.63 8.46
C SER A 95 8.78 -0.14 8.74
N LEU A 96 8.15 -0.69 7.70
CA LEU A 96 6.96 -1.53 7.85
C LEU A 96 7.25 -2.84 8.59
N ALA A 97 8.45 -3.41 8.42
CA ALA A 97 8.89 -4.58 9.17
C ALA A 97 9.02 -4.28 10.67
N ASP A 98 9.60 -3.12 11.02
CA ASP A 98 9.72 -2.66 12.41
C ASP A 98 8.34 -2.39 13.03
N TYR A 99 7.41 -1.83 12.25
CA TYR A 99 6.01 -1.65 12.65
C TYR A 99 5.27 -2.97 12.89
N LEU A 100 5.48 -3.97 12.03
CA LEU A 100 4.81 -5.27 12.12
C LEU A 100 5.37 -6.18 13.20
N GLU A 101 6.64 -6.03 13.58
CA GLU A 101 7.29 -6.91 14.55
C GLU A 101 6.54 -7.02 15.89
N PRO A 102 6.13 -5.94 16.57
CA PRO A 102 5.35 -6.05 17.80
C PRO A 102 3.97 -6.70 17.57
N LEU A 103 3.40 -6.57 16.36
CA LEU A 103 2.11 -7.15 16.01
C LEU A 103 2.20 -8.66 15.71
N ARG A 104 3.39 -9.20 15.46
CA ARG A 104 3.59 -10.62 15.14
C ARG A 104 3.01 -11.56 16.20
N SER A 105 3.19 -11.23 17.48
CA SER A 105 2.64 -12.03 18.57
C SER A 105 1.11 -11.95 18.63
N GLU A 106 0.54 -10.77 18.35
CA GLU A 106 -0.91 -10.58 18.31
C GLU A 106 -1.54 -11.39 17.16
N ILE A 107 -0.93 -11.33 15.98
CA ILE A 107 -1.39 -12.08 14.80
C ILE A 107 -1.38 -13.59 15.09
N ASN A 108 -0.28 -14.11 15.64
CA ASN A 108 -0.16 -15.52 15.99
C ASN A 108 -1.02 -15.92 17.21
N ALA A 109 -1.52 -14.96 17.99
CA ALA A 109 -2.43 -15.22 19.10
C ALA A 109 -3.91 -15.25 18.67
N SER A 110 -4.29 -14.58 17.57
CA SER A 110 -5.68 -14.53 17.10
C SER A 110 -6.20 -15.92 16.75
N GLU A 111 -7.26 -16.33 17.45
CA GLU A 111 -7.96 -17.58 17.14
C GLU A 111 -8.81 -17.42 15.87
N GLU A 112 -9.41 -16.24 15.67
CA GLU A 112 -10.19 -15.93 14.46
C GLU A 112 -9.37 -16.10 13.19
N LEU A 113 -8.10 -15.66 13.20
CA LEU A 113 -7.21 -15.86 12.05
C LEU A 113 -6.75 -17.31 11.89
N LYS A 114 -6.57 -18.05 12.98
CA LYS A 114 -6.19 -19.47 12.91
C LYS A 114 -7.29 -20.34 12.32
N GLU A 115 -8.56 -19.92 12.42
CA GLU A 115 -9.68 -20.62 11.79
C GLU A 115 -9.67 -20.51 10.26
N VAL A 116 -9.18 -19.38 9.72
CA VAL A 116 -9.25 -19.07 8.28
C VAL A 116 -7.91 -19.19 7.56
N LEU A 117 -6.79 -19.17 8.28
CA LEU A 117 -5.44 -19.29 7.73
C LEU A 117 -4.76 -20.60 8.13
N LYS A 118 -3.81 -21.05 7.31
CA LYS A 118 -3.05 -22.27 7.60
C LYS A 118 -2.08 -22.05 8.76
N VAL A 119 -2.18 -22.92 9.77
CA VAL A 119 -1.37 -22.86 11.01
C VAL A 119 -0.42 -24.04 11.09
N ASN A 120 0.79 -23.79 11.59
CA ASN A 120 1.74 -24.82 12.03
C ASN A 120 2.34 -24.41 13.38
N ASN A 121 2.36 -25.33 14.37
CA ASN A 121 2.88 -25.06 15.71
C ASN A 121 2.35 -23.76 16.34
N LYS A 122 1.03 -23.54 16.27
CA LYS A 122 0.31 -22.32 16.74
C LYS A 122 0.70 -21.02 16.02
N LYS A 123 1.48 -21.07 14.96
CA LYS A 123 1.87 -19.91 14.16
C LYS A 123 1.23 -19.94 12.78
N ILE A 124 0.82 -18.77 12.31
CA ILE A 124 0.24 -18.58 10.99
C ILE A 124 1.38 -18.62 9.95
N ILE A 125 1.30 -19.55 9.01
CA ILE A 125 2.41 -19.86 8.10
C ILE A 125 2.76 -18.68 7.20
N SER A 126 1.76 -17.95 6.70
CA SER A 126 1.99 -16.76 5.85
C SER A 126 2.75 -15.65 6.57
N VAL A 127 2.47 -15.46 7.86
CA VAL A 127 3.12 -14.45 8.70
C VAL A 127 4.58 -14.82 8.93
N GLU A 128 4.85 -16.08 9.29
CA GLU A 128 6.23 -16.54 9.49
C GLU A 128 7.06 -16.44 8.20
N LYS A 129 6.47 -16.77 7.05
CA LYS A 129 7.12 -16.58 5.73
C LYS A 129 7.39 -15.11 5.42
N LEU A 130 6.47 -14.20 5.75
CA LEU A 130 6.72 -12.76 5.59
C LEU A 130 7.93 -12.30 6.40
N PHE A 131 8.02 -12.71 7.66
CA PHE A 131 9.17 -12.38 8.50
C PHE A 131 10.47 -13.05 8.04
N GLU A 132 10.38 -14.24 7.46
CA GLU A 132 11.52 -14.88 6.78
C GLU A 132 12.01 -14.04 5.60
N MET A 133 11.09 -13.58 4.73
CA MET A 133 11.44 -12.69 3.61
C MET A 133 12.08 -11.38 4.10
N TYR A 134 11.54 -10.75 5.15
CA TYR A 134 12.16 -9.55 5.74
C TYR A 134 13.62 -9.78 6.18
N ASN A 135 13.97 -10.99 6.63
CA ASN A 135 15.33 -11.31 7.06
C ASN A 135 16.26 -11.66 5.89
N GLN A 136 15.77 -12.38 4.88
CA GLN A 136 16.58 -12.87 3.75
C GLN A 136 16.84 -11.81 2.66
N PHE A 137 16.00 -10.77 2.61
CA PHE A 137 16.08 -9.69 1.62
C PHE A 137 16.69 -8.39 2.19
N GLY A 138 17.43 -8.48 3.29
CA GLY A 138 18.21 -7.36 3.85
C GLY A 138 17.39 -6.25 4.53
N LEU A 139 16.16 -6.56 4.99
CA LEU A 139 15.24 -5.54 5.50
C LEU A 139 15.29 -5.39 7.03
N ARG A 140 15.60 -6.44 7.80
CA ARG A 140 15.60 -6.37 9.28
C ARG A 140 16.93 -6.71 9.94
N HIS A 141 17.51 -7.87 9.64
CA HIS A 141 18.83 -8.27 10.13
C HIS A 141 19.54 -9.07 9.05
N ASN A 142 20.84 -8.82 8.84
CA ASN A 142 21.66 -9.61 7.93
C ASN A 142 21.90 -11.00 8.55
N ASN A 143 20.96 -11.92 8.35
CA ASN A 143 21.20 -13.35 8.57
C ASN A 143 22.29 -13.82 7.58
N THR A 144 22.95 -14.94 7.91
CA THR A 144 24.08 -15.50 7.13
C THR A 144 23.76 -15.85 5.67
N GLU A 145 22.49 -16.05 5.33
CA GLU A 145 22.03 -16.25 3.95
C GLU A 145 21.16 -15.06 3.51
N GLN A 146 21.69 -14.26 2.60
CA GLN A 146 21.02 -13.12 2.00
C GLN A 146 20.78 -13.41 0.52
N TYR A 147 19.51 -13.59 0.12
CA TYR A 147 19.16 -13.96 -1.25
C TYR A 147 19.38 -12.81 -2.23
N HIS A 148 19.34 -11.57 -1.75
CA HIS A 148 19.52 -10.38 -2.58
C HIS A 148 20.96 -10.21 -3.11
N LEU A 149 21.98 -10.85 -2.52
CA LEU A 149 23.40 -10.61 -2.86
C LEU A 149 23.83 -11.09 -4.26
N GLY A 150 23.01 -11.89 -4.94
CA GLY A 150 23.28 -12.41 -6.29
C GLY A 150 22.22 -12.06 -7.33
N MET A 151 21.26 -11.21 -6.98
CA MET A 151 20.13 -10.84 -7.84
C MET A 151 20.41 -9.54 -8.59
N SER A 152 19.78 -9.40 -9.76
CA SER A 152 19.71 -8.12 -10.46
C SER A 152 18.81 -7.13 -9.71
N GLU A 153 19.00 -5.84 -9.98
CA GLU A 153 18.15 -4.77 -9.43
C GLU A 153 16.66 -5.00 -9.72
N ALA A 154 16.31 -5.45 -10.93
CA ALA A 154 14.93 -5.75 -11.30
C ALA A 154 14.34 -6.91 -10.49
N GLU A 155 15.13 -7.96 -10.22
CA GLU A 155 14.69 -9.08 -9.37
C GLU A 155 14.51 -8.65 -7.91
N ILE A 156 15.41 -7.82 -7.38
CA ILE A 156 15.28 -7.26 -6.03
C ILE A 156 14.02 -6.40 -5.92
N GLU A 157 13.77 -5.54 -6.92
CA GLU A 157 12.57 -4.69 -6.94
C GLU A 157 11.29 -5.53 -6.95
N GLN A 158 11.24 -6.60 -7.76
CA GLN A 158 10.09 -7.51 -7.80
C GLN A 158 9.86 -8.19 -6.45
N TRP A 159 10.92 -8.67 -5.79
CA TRP A 159 10.81 -9.26 -4.46
C TRP A 159 10.35 -8.25 -3.41
N TYR A 160 10.80 -7.00 -3.50
CA TYR A 160 10.29 -5.93 -2.64
C TYR A 160 8.80 -5.68 -2.87
N ASP A 161 8.33 -5.70 -4.12
CA ASP A 161 6.91 -5.54 -4.45
C ASP A 161 6.06 -6.71 -3.92
N ASP A 162 6.59 -7.93 -3.95
CA ASP A 162 5.95 -9.12 -3.39
C ASP A 162 5.90 -9.07 -1.85
N ILE A 163 6.99 -8.65 -1.20
CA ILE A 163 7.06 -8.45 0.26
C ILE A 163 6.10 -7.36 0.71
N TYR A 164 6.03 -6.26 -0.05
CA TYR A 164 5.08 -5.19 0.20
C TYR A 164 3.64 -5.70 0.12
N THR A 165 3.30 -6.45 -0.92
CA THR A 165 1.96 -7.03 -1.09
C THR A 165 1.62 -7.98 0.06
N ALA A 166 2.55 -8.84 0.47
CA ALA A 166 2.37 -9.73 1.62
C ALA A 166 2.22 -8.95 2.95
N THR A 167 2.88 -7.80 3.08
CA THR A 167 2.74 -6.88 4.22
C THR A 167 1.34 -6.28 4.29
N LEU A 168 0.81 -5.78 3.17
CA LEU A 168 -0.56 -5.30 3.09
C LEU A 168 -1.57 -6.39 3.51
N PHE A 169 -1.38 -7.60 2.98
CA PHE A 169 -2.24 -8.74 3.31
C PHE A 169 -2.26 -9.06 4.82
N VAL A 170 -1.12 -9.05 5.49
CA VAL A 170 -1.04 -9.32 6.93
C VAL A 170 -1.76 -8.23 7.74
N ILE A 171 -1.63 -6.96 7.36
CA ILE A 171 -2.32 -5.86 8.05
C ILE A 171 -3.84 -5.93 7.81
N LEU A 172 -4.29 -6.25 6.60
CA LEU A 172 -5.70 -6.47 6.31
C LEU A 172 -6.26 -7.66 7.11
N SER A 173 -5.49 -8.73 7.24
CA SER A 173 -5.88 -9.90 8.04
C SER A 173 -6.11 -9.53 9.50
N LEU A 174 -5.29 -8.67 10.10
CA LEU A 174 -5.52 -8.16 11.46
C LEU A 174 -6.86 -7.42 11.59
N ASN A 175 -7.20 -6.59 10.61
CA ASN A 175 -8.48 -5.90 10.61
C ASN A 175 -9.65 -6.89 10.43
N GLU A 176 -9.48 -7.93 9.61
CA GLU A 176 -10.47 -9.01 9.45
C GLU A 176 -10.68 -9.79 10.75
N ALA A 177 -9.62 -10.08 11.51
CA ALA A 177 -9.73 -10.70 12.82
C ALA A 177 -10.66 -9.91 13.76
N GLN A 178 -10.55 -8.58 13.73
CA GLN A 178 -11.42 -7.69 14.52
C GLN A 178 -12.86 -7.67 14.00
N ILE A 179 -13.08 -7.84 12.69
CA ILE A 179 -14.43 -8.01 12.10
C ILE A 179 -15.04 -9.32 12.58
N LEU A 180 -14.32 -10.44 12.46
CA LEU A 180 -14.77 -11.77 12.89
C LEU A 180 -15.07 -11.82 14.39
N SER A 181 -14.22 -11.21 15.21
CA SER A 181 -14.45 -11.14 16.66
C SER A 181 -15.73 -10.36 17.00
N ARG A 182 -16.02 -9.27 16.28
CA ARG A 182 -17.29 -8.52 16.43
C ARG A 182 -18.49 -9.35 16.00
N LEU A 183 -18.39 -10.08 14.89
CA LEU A 183 -19.46 -10.97 14.42
C LEU A 183 -19.76 -12.08 15.44
N ASN A 184 -18.74 -12.69 16.01
CA ASN A 184 -18.90 -13.75 17.02
C ASN A 184 -19.59 -13.22 18.28
N LYS A 185 -19.22 -12.01 18.75
CA LYS A 185 -19.90 -11.35 19.87
C LYS A 185 -21.39 -11.09 19.59
N LEU A 186 -21.75 -10.71 18.36
CA LEU A 186 -23.15 -10.53 17.99
C LEU A 186 -23.93 -11.86 18.05
N LYS A 187 -23.35 -12.95 17.51
CA LYS A 187 -23.96 -14.28 17.55
C LYS A 187 -24.14 -14.83 18.97
N SER A 188 -23.22 -14.52 19.88
CA SER A 188 -23.31 -14.95 21.29
C SER A 188 -24.36 -14.18 22.10
N ASN A 189 -24.78 -13.00 21.62
CA ASN A 189 -25.78 -12.14 22.29
C ASN A 189 -27.20 -12.30 21.71
N SER A 190 -27.38 -13.13 20.69
CA SER A 190 -28.65 -13.44 20.01
C SER A 190 -29.10 -14.86 20.32
#